data_AF-A0A543PEI2-F1
#
_entry.id   AF-A0A543PEI2-F1
#
_cell.length_a   1.000
_cell.length_b   1.000
_cell.length_c   1.000
_cell.angle_alpha   90.00
_cell.angle_beta   90.00
_cell.angle_gamma   90.00
#
_symmetry.space_group_name_H-M   'P 1'
#
loop_
_entity.id
_entity.type
_entity.pdbx_description
1 polymer ?
#
loop_
_entity_poly.entity_id
_entity_poly.type
_entity_poly.pdbx_seq_one_letter_code
_entity_poly.pdbx_strand_id
1 'polypeptide(L)' 'MRAVQITRTGDPEVLDVVDVAEPEAGPCPKLYDVSAAGVNFADTHHRLSAN' A
#
# COMPACT_ATOMS: atom_id res chain seq x y z
N MET A 1 3.28 8.84 7.56
CA MET A 1 1.99 8.77 6.82
C MET A 1 1.23 7.49 7.16
N ARG A 2 -0.09 7.45 6.93
CA ARG A 2 -0.89 6.22 7.02
C ARG A 2 -0.81 5.44 5.72
N ALA A 3 -0.69 4.12 5.81
CA ALA A 3 -0.66 3.22 4.65
C ALA A 3 -1.46 1.94 4.94
N VAL A 4 -1.99 1.32 3.88
CA VAL A 4 -2.51 -0.06 3.93
C VAL A 4 -1.36 -1.00 3.61
N GLN A 5 -1.02 -1.92 4.52
CA GLN A 5 0.03 -2.92 4.31
C GLN A 5 -0.55 -4.32 4.22
N ILE A 6 0.05 -5.12 3.33
CA ILE A 6 -0.17 -6.56 3.22
C ILE A 6 1.03 -7.23 3.89
N THR A 7 0.85 -7.76 5.10
CA THR A 7 1.90 -8.47 5.85
C THR A 7 1.69 -9.98 5.88
N ARG A 8 0.50 -10.44 5.47
CA ARG A 8 0.11 -11.84 5.30
C ARG A 8 -0.89 -11.96 4.16
N THR A 9 -0.96 -13.13 3.53
CA THR A 9 -1.97 -13.41 2.51
C THR A 9 -3.30 -13.83 3.13
N GLY A 10 -4.40 -13.51 2.48
CA GLY A 10 -5.74 -13.88 2.96
C GLY A 10 -6.84 -12.94 2.45
N ASP A 11 -8.05 -13.12 2.97
CA ASP A 11 -9.23 -12.29 2.68
C ASP A 11 -9.07 -10.84 3.14
N PRO A 12 -9.92 -9.89 2.67
CA PRO A 12 -9.69 -8.46 2.87
C PRO A 12 -9.46 -8.02 4.32
N GLU A 13 -9.91 -8.82 5.30
CA GLU A 13 -9.70 -8.66 6.73
C GLU A 13 -8.22 -8.76 7.15
N VAL A 14 -7.31 -9.18 6.27
CA VAL A 14 -5.87 -9.19 6.53
C VAL A 14 -5.16 -7.88 6.20
N LEU A 15 -5.87 -6.89 5.64
CA LEU A 15 -5.30 -5.58 5.33
C LEU A 15 -5.23 -4.71 6.59
N ASP A 16 -4.01 -4.30 6.94
CA ASP A 16 -3.78 -3.47 8.12
C ASP A 16 -3.52 -2.02 7.70
N VAL A 17 -4.24 -1.08 8.32
CA VAL A 17 -3.92 0.35 8.23
C VAL A 17 -2.94 0.69 9.34
N VAL A 18 -1.72 1.07 8.95
CA VAL A 18 -0.63 1.34 9.88
C VAL A 18 0.00 2.71 9.61
N ASP A 19 0.61 3.29 10.64
CA ASP A 19 1.48 4.45 10.48
C ASP A 19 2.88 3.98 10.07
N VAL A 20 3.40 4.58 9.00
CA VAL A 20 4.77 4.37 8.50
C VAL A 20 5.52 5.70 8.44
N ALA A 21 6.85 5.64 8.43
CA ALA A 21 7.68 6.82 8.23
C ALA A 21 7.33 7.52 6.90
N GLU A 22 7.47 8.84 6.85
CA GLU A 22 7.32 9.57 5.59
C GLU A 22 8.40 9.14 4.59
N PRO A 23 8.05 8.93 3.31
CA PRO A 23 9.02 8.58 2.29
C PRO A 23 9.93 9.77 1.96
N GLU A 24 11.19 9.49 1.67
CA GLU A 24 12.14 10.48 1.17
C GLU A 24 12.32 10.33 -0.35
N ALA A 25 12.31 11.45 -1.08
CA ALA A 25 12.66 11.44 -2.49
C ALA A 25 14.18 11.29 -2.63
N GLY A 26 14.61 10.24 -3.32
CA GLY A 26 15.96 10.16 -3.84
C GLY A 26 16.26 11.19 -4.94
N PRO A 27 17.40 11.09 -5.64
CA PRO A 27 17.87 12.11 -6.59
C PRO A 27 16.94 12.38 -7.79
N CYS A 28 16.12 11.41 -8.17
CA CYS A 28 15.27 11.45 -9.36
C CYS A 28 13.75 11.17 -9.14
N PRO A 29 13.27 10.49 -8.06
CA PRO A 29 11.83 10.34 -7.85
C PRO A 29 11.16 11.62 -7.31
N LYS A 30 9.87 11.76 -7.62
CA LYS A 30 8.98 12.79 -7.05
C LYS A 30 8.18 12.20 -5.90
N LEU A 31 8.00 12.97 -4.84
CA LEU A 31 7.02 12.67 -3.79
C LEU A 31 5.67 13.32 -4.12
N TYR A 32 4.60 12.62 -3.81
CA TYR A 32 3.23 13.08 -3.99
C TYR A 32 2.46 12.97 -2.68
N ASP A 33 1.66 13.98 -2.38
CA ASP A 33 0.64 13.89 -1.35
C ASP A 33 -0.63 13.27 -1.95
N VAL A 34 -1.06 12.13 -1.41
CA VAL A 34 -2.13 11.31 -1.98
C VAL A 34 -3.46 11.69 -1.32
N SER A 35 -4.32 12.42 -2.04
CA SER A 35 -5.66 12.79 -1.58
C SER A 35 -6.71 11.71 -1.79
N ALA A 36 -6.50 10.81 -2.74
CA ALA A 36 -7.37 9.66 -3.03
C ALA A 36 -6.59 8.50 -3.67
N ALA A 37 -6.99 7.27 -3.36
CA ALA A 37 -6.48 6.05 -3.97
C ALA A 37 -7.65 5.24 -4.55
N GLY A 38 -7.51 4.78 -5.79
CA GLY A 38 -8.49 3.91 -6.43
C GLY A 38 -8.29 2.46 -6.01
N VAL A 39 -9.39 1.75 -5.76
CA VAL A 39 -9.40 0.30 -5.52
C VAL A 39 -9.64 -0.42 -6.84
N ASN A 40 -8.76 -1.35 -7.19
CA ASN A 40 -8.79 -2.08 -8.45
C ASN A 40 -9.01 -3.58 -8.22
N PHE A 41 -9.59 -4.27 -9.21
CA PHE A 41 -9.76 -5.72 -9.15
C PHE A 41 -8.40 -6.46 -9.03
N ALA A 42 -7.34 -5.90 -9.61
CA ALA A 42 -5.99 -6.44 -9.53
C ALA A 42 -5.46 -6.52 -8.08
N ASP A 43 -5.92 -5.65 -7.18
CA ASP A 43 -5.48 -5.60 -5.78
C ASP A 43 -5.82 -6.90 -5.03
N THR A 44 -6.86 -7.61 -5.49
CA THR A 44 -7.24 -8.92 -4.94
C THR A 44 -6.23 -10.03 -5.23
N HIS A 45 -5.38 -9.86 -6.24
CA HIS A 45 -4.32 -10.82 -6.56
C HIS A 45 -3.11 -10.60 -5.64
N HIS A 46 -2.76 -9.33 -5.41
CA HIS A 46 -1.63 -8.95 -4.55
C HIS A 46 -1.84 -9.35 -3.09
N ARG A 47 -3.09 -9.36 -2.58
CA ARG A 47 -3.39 -9.89 -1.23
C ARG A 47 -3.27 -11.42 -1.10
N LEU A 48 -3.27 -12.15 -2.22
CA LEU A 48 -3.27 -13.62 -2.23
C LEU A 48 -1.93 -14.23 -2.63
N SER A 49 -1.05 -13.47 -3.29
CA SER A 49 0.27 -13.93 -3.73
C SER A 49 1.32 -12.85 -3.50
N ALA A 50 2.29 -13.13 -2.63
CA ALA A 50 3.54 -12.39 -2.58
C ALA A 50 4.52 -13.09 -3.53
N ASN A 51 4.69 -12.54 -4.73
CA ASN A 51 5.74 -12.99 -5.67
C ASN A 51 7.06 -12.28 -5.37
#